data_AF-A0A417Y6R8-F1
#
_entry.id   AF-A0A417Y6R8-F1
#
_cell.length_a   1.000
_cell.length_b   1.000
_cell.length_c   1.000
_cell.angle_alpha   90.00
_cell.angle_beta   90.00
_cell.angle_gamma   90.00
#
_symmetry.space_group_name_H-M   'P 1'
#
loop_
_entity.id
_entity.type
_entity.pdbx_description
1 polymer ?
#
loop_
_entity_poly.entity_id
_entity_poly.type
_entity_poly.pdbx_seq_one_letter_code
_entity_poly.pdbx_strand_id
1 'polypeptide(L)' 'MNNPTTANGTSSALRAILLKLAKQQDDRAAQEAATVPYWTPCPPSVLGHRAAAEALRAQADEYLTAVIGVAS' A
#
# COMPACT_ATOMS: atom_id res chain seq x y z
N MET A 1 -7.96 -30.52 -4.72
CA MET A 1 -8.53 -30.19 -3.39
C MET A 1 -8.15 -28.75 -3.10
N ASN A 2 -9.07 -27.81 -3.32
CA ASN A 2 -8.79 -26.38 -3.31
C ASN A 2 -9.36 -25.87 -1.98
N ASN A 3 -8.53 -25.79 -0.93
CA ASN A 3 -9.04 -25.48 0.40
C ASN A 3 -9.23 -23.96 0.53
N PRO A 4 -10.47 -23.44 0.72
CA PRO A 4 -10.73 -22.00 0.79
C PRO A 4 -10.01 -21.32 1.97
N THR A 5 -9.65 -22.08 3.00
CA THR A 5 -8.88 -21.60 4.16
C THR A 5 -7.46 -21.16 3.79
N THR A 6 -6.79 -21.83 2.85
CA THR A 6 -5.44 -21.45 2.42
C THR A 6 -5.47 -20.21 1.52
N ALA A 7 -6.49 -20.08 0.68
CA ALA A 7 -6.70 -18.91 -0.17
C ALA A 7 -6.90 -17.63 0.67
N ASN A 8 -7.70 -17.71 1.73
CA ASN A 8 -7.90 -16.60 2.66
C ASN A 8 -6.61 -16.23 3.43
N GLY A 9 -5.81 -17.23 3.83
CA GLY A 9 -4.50 -17.01 4.46
C GLY A 9 -3.52 -16.27 3.53
N THR A 10 -3.45 -16.67 2.26
CA THR A 10 -2.61 -16.02 1.25
C THR A 10 -3.07 -14.58 0.96
N SER A 11 -4.37 -14.33 0.82
CA SER A 11 -4.91 -12.98 0.61
C SER A 11 -4.63 -12.04 1.78
N SER A 12 -4.73 -12.54 3.01
CA SER A 12 -4.41 -11.78 4.22
C SER A 12 -2.91 -11.45 4.31
N ALA A 13 -2.04 -12.42 4.00
CA ALA A 13 -0.59 -12.20 3.97
C ALA A 13 -0.19 -11.19 2.88
N LEU A 14 -0.77 -11.29 1.69
CA LEU A 14 -0.52 -10.35 0.60
C LEU A 14 -0.99 -8.94 0.96
N ARG A 15 -2.18 -8.80 1.55
CA ARG A 15 -2.67 -7.52 2.08
C ARG A 15 -1.70 -6.91 3.08
N ALA A 16 -1.18 -7.69 4.03
CA ALA A 16 -0.21 -7.20 5.01
C ALA A 16 1.10 -6.71 4.36
N ILE A 17 1.59 -7.43 3.34
CA ILE A 17 2.77 -7.02 2.57
C ILE A 17 2.51 -5.71 1.82
N LEU A 18 1.36 -5.58 1.14
CA LEU A 18 0.99 -4.38 0.41
C LEU A 18 0.93 -3.16 1.34
N LEU A 19 0.31 -3.29 2.51
CA LEU A 19 0.26 -2.22 3.51
C LEU A 19 1.65 -1.85 4.06
N LYS A 20 2.52 -2.86 4.27
CA LYS A 20 3.91 -2.61 4.68
C LYS A 20 4.67 -1.84 3.61
N LEU A 21 4.52 -2.21 2.34
CA LEU A 21 5.15 -1.50 1.22
C LEU A 21 4.61 -0.08 1.09
N ALA A 22 3.30 0.13 1.24
CA ALA A 22 2.68 1.46 1.21
C ALA A 22 3.29 2.37 2.28
N LYS A 23 3.43 1.86 3.52
CA LYS A 23 4.08 2.59 4.60
C LYS A 23 5.53 2.95 4.27
N GLN A 24 6.29 2.02 3.70
CA GLN A 24 7.69 2.28 3.31
C GLN A 24 7.81 3.38 2.24
N GLN A 25 6.85 3.48 1.31
CA GLN A 25 6.85 4.55 0.32
C GLN A 25 6.52 5.90 0.95
N ASP A 26 5.56 5.97 1.88
CA ASP A 26 5.28 7.22 2.60
C ASP A 26 6.45 7.65 3.49
N ASP A 27 7.11 6.71 4.18
CA ASP A 27 8.28 7.01 5.00
C ASP A 27 9.42 7.57 4.11
N ARG A 28 9.61 7.04 2.90
CA ARG A 28 10.56 7.58 1.91
C ARG A 28 10.17 8.97 1.42
N ALA A 29 8.89 9.18 1.08
CA ALA A 29 8.37 10.48 0.68
C ALA A 29 8.57 11.54 1.77
N ALA A 30 8.33 11.17 3.04
CA ALA A 30 8.52 12.04 4.19
C ALA A 30 10.01 12.35 4.42
N GLN A 31 10.88 11.34 4.35
CA GLN A 31 12.32 11.51 4.48
C GLN A 31 12.87 12.45 3.41
N GLU A 32 12.49 12.25 2.15
CA GLU A 32 12.94 13.10 1.04
C GLU A 32 12.38 14.52 1.16
N ALA A 33 11.08 14.68 1.43
CA ALA A 33 10.48 15.99 1.64
C ALA A 33 11.13 16.76 2.80
N ALA A 34 11.55 16.07 3.86
CA ALA A 34 12.24 16.68 4.99
C ALA A 34 13.65 17.18 4.64
N THR A 35 14.28 16.66 3.57
CA THR A 35 15.58 17.18 3.08
C THR A 35 15.43 18.43 2.22
N VAL A 36 14.20 18.73 1.77
CA VAL A 36 13.93 19.83 0.86
C VAL A 36 13.34 21.02 1.62
N PRO A 37 13.93 22.21 1.49
CA PRO A 37 13.36 23.40 2.09
C PRO A 37 11.93 23.68 1.64
N TYR A 38 11.09 24.20 2.54
CA TYR A 38 9.67 24.43 2.23
C TYR A 38 9.43 25.45 1.11
N TRP A 39 10.40 26.34 0.84
CA TRP A 39 10.32 27.36 -0.21
C TRP A 39 10.73 26.84 -1.59
N THR A 40 11.27 25.63 -1.68
CA THR A 40 11.59 24.99 -2.95
C THR A 40 10.44 24.09 -3.43
N PRO A 41 10.25 23.95 -4.75
CA PRO A 41 9.27 23.03 -5.29
C PRO A 41 9.48 21.61 -4.77
N CYS A 42 8.39 20.92 -4.42
CA CYS A 42 8.42 19.54 -3.96
C CYS A 42 9.04 18.64 -5.04
N PRO A 43 10.01 17.76 -4.72
CA PRO A 43 10.59 16.87 -5.69
C PRO A 43 9.52 15.97 -6.33
N PRO A 44 9.59 15.73 -7.65
CA PRO A 44 8.63 14.87 -8.33
C PRO A 44 8.67 13.42 -7.81
N SER A 45 9.82 12.97 -7.29
CA SER A 45 10.00 11.70 -6.60
C SER A 45 9.14 11.56 -5.35
N VAL A 46 8.99 12.61 -4.53
CA VAL A 46 8.09 12.62 -3.37
C VAL A 46 6.65 12.36 -3.79
N LEU A 47 6.21 12.99 -4.89
CA LEU A 47 4.88 12.76 -5.45
C LEU A 47 4.74 11.33 -5.97
N GLY A 48 5.77 10.80 -6.64
CA GLY A 48 5.82 9.41 -7.09
C GLY A 48 5.73 8.40 -5.93
N HIS A 49 6.44 8.64 -4.83
CA HIS A 49 6.37 7.81 -3.64
C HIS A 49 4.97 7.82 -3.00
N ARG A 50 4.32 8.99 -2.91
CA ARG A 50 2.95 9.09 -2.40
C ARG A 50 1.94 8.39 -3.31
N ALA A 51 2.04 8.58 -4.63
CA ALA A 51 1.18 7.90 -5.60
C ALA A 51 1.34 6.37 -5.53
N ALA A 52 2.58 5.89 -5.37
CA ALA A 52 2.83 4.47 -5.18
C ALA A 52 2.23 3.94 -3.86
N ALA A 53 2.34 4.70 -2.76
CA ALA A 53 1.74 4.33 -1.48
C ALA A 53 0.20 4.25 -1.57
N GLU A 54 -0.44 5.18 -2.28
CA GLU A 54 -1.87 5.18 -2.53
C GLU A 54 -2.31 3.97 -3.36
N ALA A 55 -1.63 3.68 -4.47
CA ALA A 55 -1.91 2.51 -5.30
C ALA A 55 -1.79 1.19 -4.52
N LEU A 56 -0.77 1.07 -3.66
CA LEU A 56 -0.58 -0.11 -2.81
C LEU A 56 -1.70 -0.28 -1.77
N ARG A 57 -2.22 0.82 -1.21
CA ARG A 57 -3.38 0.78 -0.31
C ARG A 57 -4.66 0.38 -1.04
N ALA A 58 -4.91 0.98 -2.20
CA ALA A 58 -6.07 0.64 -3.02
C ALA A 58 -6.09 -0.86 -3.34
N GLN A 59 -4.95 -1.42 -3.76
CA GLN A 59 -4.83 -2.86 -4.01
C GLN A 59 -5.03 -3.70 -2.74
N ALA A 60 -4.53 -3.25 -1.58
CA ALA A 60 -4.74 -3.94 -0.30
C ALA A 60 -6.22 -3.95 0.12
N ASP A 61 -6.96 -2.89 -0.18
CA ASP A 61 -8.39 -2.77 0.13
C ASP A 61 -9.26 -3.63 -0.82
N GLU A 62 -8.83 -3.85 -2.06
CA GLU A 62 -9.46 -4.85 -2.94
C GLU A 62 -9.39 -6.26 -2.34
N TYR A 63 -8.24 -6.66 -1.78
CA TYR A 63 -8.11 -7.95 -1.10
C TYR A 63 -8.96 -8.05 0.17
N LEU A 64 -9.18 -6.95 0.88
CA LEU A 64 -10.10 -6.91 2.02
C LEU A 64 -11.55 -7.11 1.56
N THR A 65 -11.94 -6.38 0.52
CA THR A 65 -13.29 -6.45 -0.07
C THR A 65 -13.57 -7.82 -0.66
N ALA A 66 -12.60 -8.45 -1.31
CA ALA A 66 -12.73 -9.81 -1.83
C ALA A 66 -12.91 -10.87 -0.73
N VAL A 67 -12.26 -10.70 0.42
CA VAL A 67 -12.41 -11.61 1.56
C VAL A 67 -13.76 -11.45 2.25
N ILE A 68 -14.28 -10.22 2.35
CA ILE A 68 -15.55 -9.92 3.02
C ILE A 68 -16.76 -10.17 2.09
N GLY A 69 -16.63 -9.88 0.79
CA GLY A 69 -17.71 -9.94 -0.20
C GLY A 69 -18.07 -11.35 -0.69
N VAL A 70 -17.34 -12.39 -0.29
CA VAL A 70 -17.67 -13.80 -0.58
C VAL A 70 -18.70 -14.39 0.42
N ALA A 71 -19.12 -13.62 1.43
CA ALA A 71 -20.06 -14.06 2.47
C ALA A 71 -21.55 -13.68 2.22
N SER A 72 -21.91 -13.20 1.02
CA SER A 72 -23.28 -12.81 0.65
C SER A 72 -23.83 -13.65 -0.49
#